data_AF-A0A920JGV6-F1
#
_entry.id   AF-A0A920JGV6-F1
#
_cell.length_a   1.000
_cell.length_b   1.000
_cell.length_c   1.000
_cell.angle_alpha   90.00
_cell.angle_beta   90.00
_cell.angle_gamma   90.00
#
_symmetry.space_group_name_H-M   'P 1'
#
loop_
_entity.id
_entity.type
_entity.pdbx_description
1 polymer ?
#
loop_
_entity_poly.entity_id
_entity_poly.type
_entity_poly.pdbx_seq_one_letter_code
_entity_poly.pdbx_strand_id
1 'polypeptide(L)' 'MIRLLLAFTISTSISLLGTKYLIKWLSSKGIGQPIRKDGPGGHQTKAGTPTMGGIAVVLGAFGALI' A
#
# COMPACT_ATOMS: atom_id res chain seq x y z
N MET A 1 24.00 9.16 12.83
CA MET A 1 23.34 9.95 11.77
C MET A 1 23.28 9.21 10.44
N ILE A 2 24.40 8.74 9.87
CA ILE A 2 24.40 8.00 8.57
C ILE A 2 23.45 6.79 8.54
N ARG A 3 23.38 5.98 9.62
CA ARG A 3 22.47 4.83 9.70
C ARG A 3 20.98 5.21 9.59
N LEU A 4 20.58 6.37 10.13
CA LEU A 4 19.21 6.87 10.03
C LEU A 4 18.87 7.29 8.60
N LEU A 5 19.80 7.94 7.91
CA LEU A 5 19.62 8.35 6.51
C LEU A 5 19.52 7.15 5.57
N LEU A 6 20.32 6.11 5.81
CA LEU A 6 20.26 4.85 5.05
C LEU A 6 18.92 4.14 5.29
N ALA A 7 18.50 3.98 6.56
CA ALA A 7 17.23 3.34 6.90
C ALA A 7 16.03 4.10 6.29
N PHE A 8 16.04 5.44 6.35
CA PHE A 8 15.01 6.27 5.75
C PHE A 8 14.92 6.07 4.23
N THR A 9 16.06 6.09 3.55
CA THR A 9 16.13 5.97 2.09
C THR A 9 15.65 4.58 1.65
N ILE A 10 16.15 3.52 2.30
CA ILE A 10 15.80 2.12 1.99
C ILE A 10 14.30 1.87 2.27
N SER A 11 13.81 2.23 3.46
CA SER A 11 12.39 2.03 3.83
C SER A 11 11.44 2.76 2.89
N THR A 12 11.77 4.00 2.52
CA THR A 12 10.95 4.82 1.63
C THR A 12 10.94 4.28 0.20
N SER A 13 12.09 3.88 -0.34
CA SER A 13 12.18 3.26 -1.66
C SER A 13 11.40 1.95 -1.73
N ILE A 14 11.52 1.08 -0.72
CA ILE A 14 10.77 -0.19 -0.66
C ILE A 14 9.27 0.09 -0.56
N SER A 15 8.84 1.04 0.28
CA SER A 15 7.43 1.35 0.45
C SER A 15 6.80 1.92 -0.83
N LEU A 16 7.46 2.87 -1.50
CA LEU A 16 6.96 3.48 -2.74
C LEU A 16 6.81 2.46 -3.86
N LEU A 17 7.86 1.68 -4.12
CA LEU A 17 7.86 0.69 -5.21
C LEU A 17 6.98 -0.52 -4.87
N GLY A 18 7.07 -0.99 -3.62
CA GLY A 18 6.30 -2.12 -3.11
C GLY A 18 4.80 -1.86 -3.12
N THR A 19 4.35 -0.65 -2.80
CA THR A 19 2.92 -0.30 -2.79
C THR A 19 2.29 -0.48 -4.18
N LYS A 20 2.96 -0.04 -5.25
CA LYS A 20 2.45 -0.19 -6.62
C LYS A 20 2.31 -1.66 -7.03
N TYR A 21 3.28 -2.49 -6.66
CA TYR A 21 3.25 -3.93 -6.92
C TYR A 21 2.14 -4.62 -6.10
N LEU A 22 2.04 -4.27 -4.82
CA LEU A 22 1.07 -4.82 -3.89
C LEU A 22 -0.37 -4.50 -4.33
N ILE A 23 -0.65 -3.27 -4.77
CA ILE A 23 -1.96 -2.88 -5.31
C ILE A 23 -2.35 -3.75 -6.50
N LYS A 24 -1.44 -3.98 -7.46
CA LYS A 24 -1.70 -4.84 -8.62
C LYS A 24 -1.99 -6.28 -8.20
N TRP A 25 -1.24 -6.80 -7.24
CA TRP A 25 -1.40 -8.16 -6.75
C TRP A 25 -2.72 -8.35 -5.99
N LEU A 26 -3.08 -7.43 -5.09
CA LEU A 26 -4.35 -7.44 -4.36
C LEU A 26 -5.54 -7.30 -5.30
N SER A 27 -5.43 -6.39 -6.28
CA SER A 27 -6.46 -6.17 -7.30
C SER A 27 -6.66 -7.41 -8.16
N SER A 28 -5.58 -8.10 -8.57
CA SER A 28 -5.64 -9.38 -9.29
C SER A 28 -6.28 -10.50 -8.47
N LYS A 29 -6.23 -10.44 -7.14
CA LYS A 29 -6.90 -11.41 -6.25
C LYS A 29 -8.32 -11.01 -5.87
N GLY A 30 -8.84 -9.90 -6.41
CA GLY A 30 -10.18 -9.40 -6.08
C GLY A 30 -10.31 -8.90 -4.65
N ILE A 31 -9.20 -8.62 -3.97
CA ILE A 31 -9.18 -8.12 -2.58
C ILE A 31 -9.37 -6.61 -2.61
N GLY A 32 -10.58 -6.19 -2.96
CA GLY A 32 -11.02 -4.79 -2.99
C GLY A 32 -12.10 -4.53 -1.94
N GLN A 33 -12.23 -3.27 -1.50
CA GLN A 33 -13.29 -2.91 -0.56
C GLN A 33 -14.67 -2.93 -1.25
N PRO A 34 -15.65 -3.69 -0.74
CA PRO A 34 -17.03 -3.60 -1.19
C PRO A 34 -17.63 -2.26 -0.73
N ILE A 35 -18.30 -1.55 -1.65
CA ILE A 35 -18.96 -0.27 -1.35
C ILE A 35 -20.48 -0.48 -1.38
N ARG A 36 -21.19 0.08 -0.39
CA ARG A 36 -22.65 -0.01 -0.32
C ARG A 36 -23.30 0.72 -1.50
N LYS A 37 -24.45 0.24 -1.97
CA LYS A 37 -25.17 0.84 -3.11
C LYS A 37 -25.91 2.14 -2.76
N ASP A 38 -26.18 2.39 -1.48
CA ASP A 38 -26.98 3.54 -0.99
C ASP A 38 -26.15 4.82 -0.79
N GLY A 39 -24.88 4.84 -1.22
CA GLY A 39 -23.98 5.98 -1.06
C GLY A 39 -24.13 7.04 -2.16
N PRO A 40 -23.62 8.27 -1.94
CA PRO A 40 -23.56 9.29 -2.99
C PRO A 40 -22.81 8.76 -4.21
N GLY A 41 -23.25 9.09 -5.44
CA GLY A 41 -22.72 8.49 -6.68
C GLY A 41 -21.19 8.50 -6.82
N GLY A 42 -20.51 9.54 -6.30
CA GLY A 42 -19.05 9.63 -6.31
C GLY A 42 -18.30 8.62 -5.41
N HIS A 43 -19.00 7.88 -4.54
CA HIS A 43 -18.40 6.82 -3.73
C HIS A 43 -18.18 5.54 -4.53
N GLN A 44 -18.97 5.30 -5.58
CA GLN A 44 -18.83 4.08 -6.40
C GLN A 44 -17.53 4.05 -7.20
N THR A 45 -16.94 5.22 -7.48
CA THR A 45 -15.65 5.33 -8.17
C THR A 45 -14.49 4.72 -7.39
N LYS A 46 -14.64 4.54 -6.07
CA LYS A 46 -13.63 3.93 -5.19
C LYS A 46 -13.84 2.43 -5.02
N ALA A 47 -14.90 1.85 -5.60
CA ALA A 47 -15.22 0.44 -5.45
C ALA A 47 -14.10 -0.43 -6.03
N GLY A 48 -13.68 -1.46 -5.29
CA GLY A 48 -12.60 -2.34 -5.72
C GLY A 48 -11.19 -1.82 -5.41
N THR A 49 -11.03 -0.66 -4.76
CA THR A 49 -9.72 -0.21 -4.28
C THR A 49 -9.23 -1.14 -3.16
N PRO A 50 -8.03 -1.72 -3.26
CA PRO A 50 -7.48 -2.57 -2.20
C PRO A 50 -7.05 -1.73 -0.98
N THR A 51 -7.50 -2.08 0.22
CA THR A 51 -7.25 -1.32 1.47
C THR A 51 -5.99 -1.74 2.23
N MET A 52 -5.21 -2.68 1.69
CA MET A 52 -4.05 -3.29 2.37
C MET A 52 -2.72 -2.56 2.12
N GLY A 53 -2.73 -1.25 1.85
CA GLY A 53 -1.51 -0.48 1.57
C GLY A 53 -0.50 -0.45 2.73
N GLY A 54 -0.98 -0.55 3.98
CA GLY A 54 -0.12 -0.56 5.18
C GLY A 54 0.88 -1.72 5.22
N ILE A 55 0.60 -2.84 4.54
CA ILE A 55 1.52 -3.98 4.45
C ILE A 55 2.84 -3.56 3.80
N ALA A 56 2.80 -2.74 2.74
CA ALA A 56 4.01 -2.27 2.05
C ALA A 56 4.87 -1.38 2.96
N VAL A 57 4.25 -0.58 3.83
CA VAL A 57 4.94 0.29 4.79
C VAL A 57 5.61 -0.53 5.88
N VAL A 58 4.91 -1.51 6.44
CA VAL A 58 5.46 -2.41 7.46
C VAL A 58 6.63 -3.21 6.88
N LEU A 59 6.50 -3.76 5.67
CA LEU A 59 7.58 -4.47 5.00
C LEU A 59 8.78 -3.56 4.71
N GLY A 60 8.56 -2.31 4.30
CA GLY A 60 9.64 -1.33 4.12
C GLY A 60 10.38 -1.03 5.41
N ALA A 61 9.64 -0.87 6.52
CA ALA A 61 10.22 -0.59 7.83
C ALA A 61 11.06 -1.77 8.36
N PHE A 62 10.59 -3.01 8.22
CA PHE A 62 11.36 -4.21 8.59
C PHE A 62 12.56 -4.44 7.66
N GLY A 63 12.40 -4.19 6.35
CA GLY A 63 13.48 -4.33 5.37
C GLY A 63 14.64 -3.36 5.59
N ALA A 64 14.39 -2.19 6.18
CA ALA A 64 15.42 -1.21 6.53
C ALA A 64 16.16 -1.51 7.85
N LEU A 65 15.72 -2.54 8.60
CA LEU A 65 16.36 -2.97 9.85
C LEU A 65 17.53 -3.94 9.61
N ILE A 66 17.62 -4.50 8.40
CA ILE A 66 18.68 -5.39 7.91
C ILE A 66 19.80 -4.53 7.32
#